data_AF-A0A0K0SXB2-F1
#
_entry.id   AF-A0A0K0SXB2-F1
#
_cell.length_a   1.000
_cell.length_b   1.000
_cell.length_c   1.000
_cell.angle_alpha   90.00
_cell.angle_beta   90.00
_cell.angle_gamma   90.00
#
_symmetry.space_group_name_H-M   'P 1'
#
loop_
_entity.id
_entity.type
_entity.pdbx_description
1 polymer ?
#
loop_
_entity_poly.entity_id
_entity_poly.type
_entity_poly.pdbx_seq_one_letter_code
_entity_poly.pdbx_strand_id
1 'polypeptide(L)'
;MPKSINFGGGDEFPELFYDELNGVAFNAIPDTNTFDNEQFGEYWLGSEYLQWQPDRALVFDTDIGLGMDQLMNRQSFVWAVTLGQVSAVPEPENIVLLIGGLGLVSGMVIRKQKHLPKI
;
A
#
# COMPACT_ATOMS: atom_id res chain seq x y z
N MET A 1 -7.15 -19.48 -15.13
CA MET A 1 -7.21 -18.09 -14.59
C MET A 1 -6.66 -17.18 -15.68
N PRO A 2 -7.39 -16.15 -16.11
CA PRO A 2 -6.85 -15.16 -17.04
C PRO A 2 -5.68 -14.47 -16.33
N LYS A 3 -4.53 -14.45 -16.98
CA LYS A 3 -3.33 -13.85 -16.42
C LYS A 3 -3.52 -12.34 -16.49
N SER A 4 -3.56 -11.69 -15.33
CA SER A 4 -3.54 -10.23 -15.23
C SER A 4 -2.37 -9.68 -16.05
N ILE A 5 -2.59 -8.51 -16.64
CA ILE A 5 -1.49 -7.73 -17.22
C ILE A 5 -0.44 -7.60 -16.11
N ASN A 6 0.81 -7.93 -16.41
CA ASN A 6 1.85 -7.94 -15.40
C ASN A 6 2.24 -6.48 -15.14
N PHE A 7 1.63 -5.84 -14.15
CA PHE A 7 1.71 -4.40 -13.91
C PHE A 7 3.08 -3.87 -13.45
N GLY A 8 4.11 -4.72 -13.41
CA GLY A 8 5.32 -4.42 -12.65
C GLY A 8 5.03 -4.62 -11.16
N GLY A 9 6.00 -5.12 -10.40
CA GLY A 9 5.77 -5.44 -8.99
C GLY A 9 5.41 -4.17 -8.22
N GLY A 10 4.16 -4.08 -7.73
CA GLY A 10 3.69 -2.94 -6.94
C GLY A 10 2.21 -2.58 -7.08
N ASP A 11 1.45 -3.18 -8.02
CA ASP A 11 0.03 -2.85 -8.13
C ASP A 11 -0.78 -3.55 -7.02
N GLU A 12 -1.01 -2.81 -5.94
CA GLU A 12 -1.80 -3.21 -4.75
C GLU A 12 -3.31 -3.23 -5.05
N PHE A 13 -3.74 -2.56 -6.13
CA PHE A 13 -5.18 -2.40 -6.43
C PHE A 13 -5.87 -3.69 -6.88
N PRO A 14 -5.31 -4.53 -7.79
CA PRO A 14 -5.90 -5.82 -8.09
C PRO A 14 -5.98 -6.76 -6.87
N GLU A 15 -5.00 -6.72 -5.98
CA GLU A 15 -5.02 -7.47 -4.71
C GLU A 15 -6.17 -7.00 -3.82
N LEU A 16 -6.29 -5.68 -3.60
CA LEU A 16 -7.44 -5.07 -2.92
C LEU A 16 -8.77 -5.51 -3.54
N PHE A 17 -8.91 -5.46 -4.86
CA PHE A 17 -10.14 -5.83 -5.55
C PHE A 17 -10.50 -7.32 -5.35
N TYR A 18 -9.58 -8.24 -5.61
CA TYR A 18 -9.90 -9.67 -5.59
C TYR A 18 -9.89 -10.29 -4.19
N ASP A 19 -8.91 -9.92 -3.36
CA ASP A 19 -8.64 -10.62 -2.10
C ASP A 19 -9.29 -9.93 -0.90
N GLU A 20 -9.37 -8.60 -0.87
CA GLU A 20 -9.94 -7.86 0.26
C GLU A 20 -11.43 -7.54 0.07
N LEU A 21 -11.82 -7.13 -1.14
CA LEU A 21 -13.20 -6.77 -1.46
C LEU A 21 -14.04 -7.96 -1.92
N ASN A 22 -13.42 -9.12 -2.16
CA ASN A 22 -14.06 -10.31 -2.77
C ASN A 22 -14.62 -10.04 -4.18
N GLY A 23 -13.99 -9.14 -4.93
CA GLY A 23 -14.31 -8.89 -6.32
C GLY A 23 -14.07 -10.12 -7.19
N VAL A 24 -14.81 -10.21 -8.30
CA VAL A 24 -14.69 -11.31 -9.26
C VAL A 24 -14.46 -10.71 -10.63
N ALA A 25 -13.46 -11.23 -11.36
CA ALA A 25 -13.21 -10.79 -12.74
C ALA A 25 -14.48 -10.91 -13.59
N PHE A 26 -14.68 -9.94 -14.48
CA PHE A 26 -15.89 -9.74 -15.29
C PHE A 26 -17.15 -9.41 -14.48
N ASN A 27 -17.01 -8.98 -13.24
CA ASN A 27 -18.08 -8.40 -12.44
C ASN A 27 -17.66 -7.04 -11.90
N ALA A 28 -18.66 -6.20 -11.63
CA ALA A 28 -18.44 -4.89 -11.07
C ALA A 28 -17.95 -5.00 -9.61
N ILE A 29 -17.25 -3.96 -9.14
CA ILE A 29 -16.77 -3.86 -7.77
C ILE A 29 -17.93 -4.09 -6.78
N PRO A 30 -17.77 -4.96 -5.79
CA PRO A 30 -18.79 -5.16 -4.78
C PRO A 30 -18.90 -3.92 -3.89
N ASP A 31 -20.14 -3.58 -3.52
CA ASP A 31 -20.43 -2.59 -2.49
C ASP A 31 -20.16 -3.22 -1.12
N THR A 32 -19.19 -2.69 -0.38
CA THR A 32 -18.73 -3.26 0.88
C THR A 32 -18.93 -2.29 2.04
N ASN A 33 -18.82 -2.79 3.27
CA ASN A 33 -18.82 -1.92 4.45
C ASN A 33 -17.40 -1.44 4.82
N THR A 34 -16.40 -1.75 3.99
CA THR A 34 -14.98 -1.49 4.29
C THR A 34 -14.58 -0.09 3.85
N PHE A 35 -15.06 0.35 2.69
CA PHE A 35 -14.85 1.69 2.19
C PHE A 35 -16.20 2.37 2.01
N ASP A 36 -16.17 3.70 2.05
CA ASP A 36 -17.27 4.51 1.57
C ASP A 36 -16.86 5.02 0.19
N ASN A 37 -17.76 4.96 -0.80
CA ASN A 37 -17.58 5.50 -2.15
C ASN A 37 -16.75 4.64 -3.13
N GLU A 38 -16.94 3.32 -3.10
CA GLU A 38 -16.64 2.44 -4.23
C GLU A 38 -17.45 2.92 -5.45
N GLN A 39 -16.75 3.30 -6.53
CA GLN A 39 -17.37 3.76 -7.75
C GLN A 39 -17.12 2.76 -8.87
N PHE A 40 -18.10 2.69 -9.77
CA PHE A 40 -18.01 1.98 -11.03
C PHE A 40 -17.19 2.79 -12.03
N GLY A 41 -16.12 2.20 -12.56
CA GLY A 41 -15.30 2.77 -13.63
C GLY A 41 -13.79 2.56 -13.50
N GLU A 42 -13.02 3.39 -14.20
CA GLU A 42 -11.57 3.24 -14.35
C GLU A 42 -10.81 4.03 -13.27
N TYR A 43 -10.01 3.32 -12.48
CA TYR A 43 -9.16 3.88 -11.43
C TYR A 43 -7.71 4.00 -11.90
N TRP A 44 -7.08 5.15 -11.70
CA TRP A 44 -5.66 5.34 -12.02
C TRP A 44 -4.75 4.66 -10.99
N LEU A 45 -3.77 3.90 -11.48
CA LEU A 45 -2.86 3.10 -10.65
C LEU A 45 -1.53 3.80 -10.30
N GLY A 46 -1.41 5.09 -10.58
CA GLY A 46 -0.20 5.85 -10.24
C GLY A 46 0.98 5.66 -11.21
N SER A 47 0.87 4.72 -12.15
CA SER A 47 1.95 4.32 -13.06
C SER A 47 1.62 4.64 -14.52
N GLU A 48 2.62 5.09 -15.26
CA GLU A 48 2.57 5.17 -16.73
C GLU A 48 2.59 3.74 -17.32
N TYR A 49 1.90 3.53 -18.45
CA TYR A 49 1.82 2.20 -19.07
C TYR A 49 3.19 1.72 -19.55
N LEU A 50 3.85 2.52 -20.40
CA LEU A 50 5.14 2.19 -21.00
C LEU A 50 5.93 3.47 -21.28
N GLN A 51 7.26 3.43 -21.07
CA GLN A 51 8.14 4.59 -21.27
C GLN A 51 8.11 5.15 -22.71
N TRP A 52 7.73 4.36 -23.71
CA TRP A 52 7.61 4.77 -25.11
C TRP A 52 6.19 5.21 -25.52
N GLN A 53 5.23 5.14 -24.60
CA GLN A 53 3.87 5.67 -24.74
C GLN A 53 3.55 6.56 -23.53
N PRO A 54 4.23 7.72 -23.43
CA PRO A 54 4.14 8.60 -22.26
C PRO A 54 2.78 9.31 -22.14
N ASP A 55 1.88 9.10 -23.10
CA ASP A 55 0.51 9.60 -23.09
C ASP A 55 -0.49 8.60 -22.50
N ARG A 56 -0.02 7.43 -22.03
CA ARG A 56 -0.88 6.37 -21.48
C ARG A 56 -0.51 6.00 -20.05
N ALA A 57 -1.52 5.82 -19.22
CA ALA A 57 -1.41 5.37 -17.85
C ALA A 57 -2.07 4.00 -17.64
N LEU A 58 -1.58 3.28 -16.65
CA LEU A 58 -2.23 2.08 -16.14
C LEU A 58 -3.48 2.45 -15.35
N VAL A 59 -4.57 1.77 -15.67
CA VAL A 59 -5.83 1.90 -14.94
C VAL A 59 -6.39 0.52 -14.61
N PHE A 60 -7.23 0.46 -13.58
CA PHE A 60 -8.04 -0.70 -13.25
C PHE A 60 -9.51 -0.39 -13.44
N ASP A 61 -10.15 -1.12 -14.34
CA ASP A 61 -11.59 -1.01 -14.58
C ASP A 61 -12.33 -1.89 -13.57
N THR A 62 -13.02 -1.21 -12.66
CA THR A 62 -13.82 -1.82 -11.61
C THR A 62 -15.19 -2.27 -12.07
N ASP A 63 -15.63 -1.93 -13.29
CA ASP A 63 -16.90 -2.43 -13.87
C ASP A 63 -16.78 -3.90 -14.29
N ILE A 64 -15.57 -4.30 -14.68
CA ILE A 64 -15.27 -5.64 -15.16
C ILE A 64 -14.12 -6.30 -14.40
N GLY A 65 -13.54 -5.63 -13.40
CA GLY A 65 -12.43 -6.13 -12.59
C GLY A 65 -11.23 -6.54 -13.44
N LEU A 66 -10.74 -5.67 -14.32
CA LEU A 66 -9.55 -5.91 -15.15
C LEU A 66 -8.72 -4.64 -15.25
N GLY A 67 -7.39 -4.77 -15.22
CA GLY A 67 -6.55 -3.62 -15.58
C GLY A 67 -6.30 -3.52 -17.08
N MET A 68 -6.03 -2.29 -17.50
CA MET A 68 -5.86 -1.87 -18.89
C MET A 68 -5.04 -0.58 -18.94
N ASP A 69 -4.87 0.00 -20.13
CA ASP A 69 -4.17 1.26 -20.33
C ASP A 69 -5.05 2.31 -21.01
N GLN A 70 -5.02 3.52 -20.46
CA GLN A 70 -5.90 4.63 -20.81
C GLN A 70 -5.05 5.86 -21.16
N LEU A 71 -5.54 6.75 -22.04
CA LEU A 71 -4.89 8.03 -22.27
C LEU A 71 -4.89 8.88 -20.98
N MET A 72 -3.76 9.50 -20.63
CA MET A 72 -3.61 10.33 -19.43
C MET A 72 -4.45 11.60 -19.45
N ASN A 73 -5.00 11.98 -20.62
CA ASN A 73 -5.92 13.11 -20.75
C ASN A 73 -7.39 12.74 -20.47
N ARG A 74 -7.67 11.49 -20.12
CA ARG A 74 -9.00 11.04 -19.71
C ARG A 74 -9.17 11.12 -18.20
N GLN A 75 -10.41 11.33 -17.80
CA GLN A 75 -10.78 11.33 -16.39
C GLN A 75 -10.78 9.89 -15.86
N SER A 76 -10.15 9.70 -14.71
CA SER A 76 -10.16 8.44 -13.95
C SER A 76 -10.45 8.73 -12.49
N PHE A 77 -10.99 7.74 -11.79
CA PHE A 77 -11.12 7.78 -10.34
C PHE A 77 -9.76 7.51 -9.69
N VAL A 78 -9.64 7.90 -8.42
CA VAL A 78 -8.47 7.61 -7.58
C VAL A 78 -8.95 7.13 -6.24
N TRP A 79 -8.26 6.15 -5.66
CA TRP A 79 -8.49 5.75 -4.28
C TRP A 79 -7.64 6.62 -3.37
N ALA A 80 -8.28 7.36 -2.46
CA ALA A 80 -7.60 8.14 -1.45
C ALA A 80 -8.01 7.64 -0.06
N VAL A 81 -7.02 7.48 0.82
CA VAL A 81 -7.26 7.13 2.23
C VAL A 81 -7.16 8.39 3.07
N THR A 82 -8.22 8.74 3.79
CA THR A 82 -8.26 9.94 4.64
C THR A 82 -7.49 9.71 5.94
N LEU A 83 -6.59 10.64 6.29
CA LEU A 83 -5.88 10.62 7.56
C LEU A 83 -6.88 10.67 8.73
N GLY A 84 -6.70 9.78 9.71
CA GLY A 84 -7.53 9.70 10.91
C GLY A 84 -8.65 8.64 10.88
N GLN A 85 -8.92 8.02 9.73
CA GLN A 85 -9.81 6.84 9.65
C GLN A 85 -9.05 5.51 9.81
N VAL A 86 -7.73 5.53 9.61
CA VAL A 86 -6.86 4.37 9.84
C VAL A 86 -6.19 4.53 11.21
N SER A 87 -6.42 3.59 12.13
CA SER A 87 -5.68 3.56 13.38
C SER A 87 -4.20 3.33 13.10
N ALA A 88 -3.31 4.06 13.77
CA ALA A 88 -1.88 3.83 13.64
C ALA A 88 -1.56 2.36 13.93
N VAL A 89 -1.01 1.65 12.94
CA VAL A 89 -0.52 0.28 13.12
C VAL A 89 0.71 0.37 14.03
N PRO A 90 0.69 -0.23 15.23
CA PRO A 90 1.88 -0.24 16.08
C PRO A 90 2.95 -1.07 15.39
N GLU A 91 4.07 -0.48 15.01
CA GLU A 91 5.19 -1.25 14.48
C GLU A 91 5.75 -2.15 15.60
N PRO A 92 5.60 -3.49 15.51
CA PRO A 92 5.98 -4.39 16.60
C PRO A 92 7.49 -4.37 16.89
N GLU A 93 8.29 -4.01 15.88
CA GLU A 93 9.74 -4.10 15.91
C GLU A 93 10.41 -2.86 16.55
N ASN A 94 9.78 -1.69 16.43
CA ASN A 94 10.36 -0.44 16.93
C ASN A 94 10.47 -0.40 18.45
N ILE A 95 9.51 -0.98 19.17
CA ILE A 95 9.54 -1.02 20.64
C ILE A 95 10.64 -1.98 21.12
N VAL A 96 10.80 -3.14 20.47
CA VAL A 96 11.83 -4.12 20.82
C VAL A 96 13.23 -3.58 20.53
N LEU A 97 13.42 -2.92 19.39
CA LEU A 97 14.68 -2.26 19.03
C LEU A 97 14.98 -1.07 19.93
N LEU A 98 13.98 -0.26 20.29
CA LEU A 98 14.14 0.87 21.21
C LEU A 98 14.54 0.40 22.62
N ILE A 99 13.84 -0.61 23.16
CA ILE A 99 14.14 -1.19 24.48
C ILE A 99 15.52 -1.88 24.45
N GLY A 100 15.81 -2.65 23.40
CA GLY A 100 17.11 -3.29 23.21
C GLY A 100 18.25 -2.27 23.16
N GLY A 101 18.09 -1.18 22.41
CA GLY A 101 19.05 -0.09 22.30
C GLY A 101 19.27 0.64 23.63
N LEU A 102 18.20 1.00 24.33
CA LEU A 102 18.27 1.66 25.65
C LEU A 102 18.93 0.76 26.71
N GLY A 103 18.66 -0.55 26.67
CA GLY A 103 19.28 -1.54 27.54
C GLY A 103 20.79 -1.66 27.33
N LEU A 104 21.24 -1.67 26.07
CA LEU A 104 22.66 -1.70 25.72
C LEU A 104 23.40 -0.44 26.19
N VAL A 105 22.83 0.74 25.95
CA VAL A 105 23.41 2.03 26.39
C VAL A 105 23.52 2.09 27.92
N SER A 106 22.45 1.72 28.63
CA SER A 106 22.43 1.69 30.10
C SER A 106 23.48 0.72 30.66
N GLY A 107 23.60 -0.47 30.06
CA GLY A 107 24.62 -1.47 30.42
C GLY A 107 26.05 -0.98 30.22
N MET A 108 26.33 -0.21 29.15
CA MET A 108 27.65 0.38 28.91
C MET A 108 27.99 1.48 29.92
N VAL A 109 27.02 2.33 30.28
CA VAL A 109 27.20 3.40 31.28
C VAL A 109 27.52 2.81 32.66
N ILE A 110 26.79 1.77 33.09
CA ILE A 110 27.02 1.09 34.38
C ILE A 110 28.39 0.40 34.41
N ARG A 111 28.82 -0.21 33.30
CA ARG A 111 30.15 -0.83 33.19
C ARG A 111 31.29 0.19 33.29
N LYS A 112 31.15 1.36 32.67
CA LYS A 112 32.15 2.44 32.77
C LYS A 112 32.28 3.00 34.19
N GLN A 113 31.18 3.11 34.93
CA GLN A 113 31.20 3.58 36.32
C GLN A 113 31.87 2.59 37.30
N LYS A 114 31.75 1.28 37.06
CA LYS A 114 32.41 0.24 37.88
C LYS A 114 33.93 0.15 37.69
N HIS A 115 34.47 0.70 36.60
CA HIS A 115 35.91 0.68 36.30
C HIS A 115 36.67 1.95 36.68
N LEU A 116 36.02 2.91 37.35
CA LEU A 116 36.73 4.04 37.96
C LEU A 116 37.44 3.55 39.24
N PRO A 117 38.77 3.72 39.37
CA PRO A 117 39.47 3.35 40.59
C PRO A 117 38.98 4.22 41.75
N LYS A 118 38.71 3.57 42.89
CA LYS A 118 38.41 4.26 44.15
C LYS A 118 39.70 4.96 44.62
N ILE A 119 39.64 6.29 44.73
CA ILE A 119 40.66 7.13 45.38
C ILE A 119 40.58 6.91 46.88
#